data_AF-A0A1E1LQL3-F1
#
_entry.id   AF-A0A1E1LQL3-F1
#
_cell.length_a   1.000
_cell.length_b   1.000
_cell.length_c   1.000
_cell.angle_alpha   90.00
_cell.angle_beta   90.00
_cell.angle_gamma   90.00
#
_symmetry.space_group_name_H-M   'P 1'
#
loop_
_entity.id
_entity.type
_entity.pdbx_description
1 polymer ?
#
loop_
_entity_poly.entity_id
_entity_poly.type
_entity_poly.pdbx_seq_one_letter_code
_entity_poly.pdbx_strand_id
1 'polypeptide(L)'
;MSTITPTLRPLSCWKSILRHSRQEKATARSLTTYHTPASHVKKTPPPPGHVTKPAAHRAIKIKLPPFSFAKICREPMKAFTQDQISILDPTGARSNLFSRANTEAAKVGDVLLVRLKTGDPFAGVCINIRRRGVDSAILLRNELTRVGVEMWYKIYSPNVEGIEVVQRREKRARRARLTYMRKPKHDMGSVQNIVLAYQRSRGALRGAGLDQQAKGGVRKKGKGKKK
;
A
#
# COMPACT_ATOMS: atom_id res chain seq x y z
N MET A 1 -21.08 -50.44 -30.84
CA MET A 1 -21.71 -49.45 -29.96
C MET A 1 -20.71 -48.36 -29.64
N SER A 2 -20.89 -47.16 -30.17
CA SER A 2 -19.97 -46.03 -29.99
C SER A 2 -20.25 -45.33 -28.65
N THR A 3 -19.27 -45.31 -27.75
CA THR A 3 -19.37 -44.57 -26.49
C THR A 3 -18.99 -43.10 -26.71
N ILE A 4 -19.85 -42.21 -26.23
CA ILE A 4 -19.69 -40.76 -26.32
C ILE A 4 -18.65 -40.32 -25.27
N THR A 5 -17.56 -39.69 -25.72
CA THR A 5 -16.56 -39.08 -24.82
C THR A 5 -17.07 -37.74 -24.27
N PRO A 6 -17.08 -37.53 -22.94
CA PRO A 6 -17.52 -36.27 -22.34
C PRO A 6 -16.48 -35.14 -22.55
N THR A 7 -16.98 -33.94 -22.91
CA THR A 7 -16.20 -32.76 -23.32
C THR A 7 -15.83 -31.79 -22.19
N LEU A 8 -16.04 -32.15 -20.91
CA LEU A 8 -15.79 -31.26 -19.78
C LEU A 8 -14.67 -31.79 -18.87
N ARG A 9 -13.55 -31.05 -18.82
CA ARG A 9 -12.34 -31.37 -18.05
C ARG A 9 -12.37 -30.75 -16.64
N PRO A 10 -12.09 -31.51 -15.57
CA PRO A 10 -11.83 -30.93 -14.26
C PRO A 10 -10.42 -30.31 -14.20
N LEU A 11 -10.34 -28.99 -14.04
CA LEU A 11 -9.09 -28.19 -14.02
C LEU A 11 -8.22 -28.38 -12.76
N SER A 12 -8.53 -29.35 -11.89
CA SER A 12 -7.90 -29.48 -10.58
C SER A 12 -6.99 -30.70 -10.41
N CYS A 13 -6.72 -31.49 -11.46
CA CYS A 13 -5.87 -32.68 -11.33
C CYS A 13 -4.47 -32.48 -11.91
N TRP A 14 -3.49 -32.13 -11.07
CA TRP A 14 -2.06 -32.02 -11.44
C TRP A 14 -1.47 -33.32 -12.03
N LYS A 15 -2.07 -34.48 -11.72
CA LYS A 15 -1.67 -35.77 -12.32
C LYS A 15 -1.99 -35.89 -13.81
N SER A 16 -2.91 -35.07 -14.36
CA SER A 16 -3.19 -35.03 -15.80
C SER A 16 -2.14 -34.24 -16.59
N ILE A 17 -1.64 -33.14 -16.00
CA ILE A 17 -0.62 -32.27 -16.59
C ILE A 17 0.70 -33.02 -16.79
N LEU A 18 1.13 -33.80 -15.80
CA LEU A 18 2.36 -34.60 -15.88
C LEU A 18 2.26 -35.76 -16.90
N ARG A 19 1.05 -36.24 -17.20
CA ARG A 19 0.83 -37.29 -18.21
C ARG A 19 0.87 -36.74 -19.63
N HIS A 20 0.38 -35.52 -19.85
CA HIS A 20 0.44 -34.87 -21.16
C HIS A 20 1.86 -34.51 -21.59
N SER A 21 2.73 -34.03 -20.67
CA SER A 21 4.12 -33.73 -21.05
C SER A 21 4.95 -34.98 -21.42
N ARG A 22 4.53 -36.17 -20.95
CA ARG A 22 5.09 -37.46 -21.39
C ARG A 22 4.56 -37.90 -22.75
N GLN A 23 3.31 -37.61 -23.10
CA GLN A 23 2.78 -37.94 -24.44
C GLN A 23 3.28 -37.02 -25.55
N GLU A 24 3.53 -35.74 -25.27
CA GLU A 24 4.11 -34.83 -26.27
C GLU A 24 5.51 -35.27 -26.73
N LYS A 25 6.28 -35.92 -25.85
CA LYS A 25 7.58 -36.53 -26.21
C LYS A 25 7.46 -37.76 -27.11
N ALA A 26 6.31 -38.44 -27.12
CA ALA A 26 6.06 -39.61 -27.94
C ALA A 26 5.48 -39.25 -29.32
N THR A 27 4.83 -38.09 -29.46
CA THR A 27 4.36 -37.57 -30.74
C THR A 27 5.43 -36.69 -31.41
N ALA A 28 6.65 -37.20 -31.50
CA ALA A 28 7.56 -36.75 -32.54
C ALA A 28 6.99 -37.26 -33.86
N ARG A 29 6.18 -36.42 -34.53
CA ARG A 29 5.74 -36.67 -35.91
C ARG A 29 6.99 -36.90 -36.74
N SER A 30 7.23 -38.15 -37.14
CA SER A 30 8.15 -38.50 -38.21
C SER A 30 7.56 -38.00 -39.52
N LEU A 31 7.75 -36.71 -39.81
CA LEU A 31 7.62 -36.21 -41.16
C LEU A 31 8.77 -36.81 -41.96
N THR A 32 8.50 -37.97 -42.55
CA THR A 32 9.33 -38.54 -43.61
C THR A 32 9.06 -37.69 -44.84
N THR A 33 9.80 -36.61 -45.01
CA THR A 33 9.86 -35.96 -46.32
C THR A 33 10.55 -36.94 -47.25
N TYR A 34 9.84 -37.41 -48.27
CA TYR A 34 10.45 -38.08 -49.41
C TYR A 34 11.46 -37.12 -50.02
N HIS A 35 12.72 -37.25 -49.62
CA HIS A 35 13.81 -36.53 -50.23
C HIS A 35 14.16 -37.28 -51.50
N THR A 36 13.75 -36.76 -52.66
CA THR A 36 14.37 -37.18 -53.93
C THR A 36 15.85 -36.90 -53.78
N PRO A 37 16.75 -37.91 -53.79
CA PRO A 37 18.17 -37.62 -53.76
C PRO A 37 18.45 -36.79 -55.01
N ALA A 38 18.88 -35.54 -54.82
CA ALA A 38 19.37 -34.74 -55.93
C ALA A 38 20.39 -35.61 -56.66
N SER A 39 20.17 -35.86 -57.95
CA SER A 39 21.10 -36.59 -58.81
C SER A 39 22.49 -36.09 -58.44
N HIS A 40 23.34 -36.99 -57.97
CA HIS A 40 24.67 -36.64 -57.49
C HIS A 40 25.45 -36.07 -58.67
N VAL A 41 25.29 -34.76 -58.92
CA VAL A 41 26.12 -34.04 -59.87
C VAL A 41 27.51 -34.19 -59.28
N LYS A 42 28.34 -35.00 -59.93
CA LYS A 42 29.75 -35.12 -59.60
C LYS A 42 30.29 -33.69 -59.63
N LYS A 43 30.46 -33.08 -58.46
CA LYS A 43 31.21 -31.84 -58.35
C LYS A 43 32.61 -32.23 -58.82
N THR A 44 32.92 -31.91 -60.07
CA THR A 44 34.27 -32.10 -60.60
C THR A 44 35.20 -31.35 -59.66
N PRO A 45 36.26 -32.00 -59.13
CA PRO A 45 37.23 -31.28 -58.32
C PRO A 45 37.77 -30.11 -59.15
N PRO A 46 37.96 -28.92 -58.56
CA PRO A 46 38.52 -27.79 -59.29
C PRO A 46 39.89 -28.21 -59.87
N PRO A 47 40.26 -27.69 -61.06
CA PRO A 47 41.53 -28.02 -61.68
C PRO A 47 42.70 -27.73 -60.72
N PRO A 48 43.77 -28.55 -60.73
CA PRO A 48 44.93 -28.35 -59.87
C PRO A 48 45.55 -26.98 -60.17
N GLY A 49 45.50 -26.07 -59.19
CA GLY A 49 45.99 -24.69 -59.31
C GLY A 49 44.97 -23.60 -58.98
N HIS A 50 43.68 -23.92 -58.81
CA HIS A 50 42.70 -22.91 -58.37
C HIS A 50 42.67 -22.80 -56.84
N VAL A 51 43.38 -21.80 -56.29
CA VAL A 51 43.30 -21.44 -54.87
C VAL A 51 41.90 -20.87 -54.61
N THR A 52 40.97 -21.68 -54.08
CA THR A 52 39.69 -21.18 -53.59
C THR A 52 39.99 -20.27 -52.40
N LYS A 53 39.84 -18.96 -52.57
CA LYS A 53 39.93 -18.01 -51.45
C LYS A 53 38.94 -18.48 -50.38
N PRO A 54 39.36 -18.68 -49.11
CA PRO A 54 38.44 -19.09 -48.07
C PRO A 54 37.31 -18.07 -48.02
N ALA A 55 36.06 -18.55 -48.04
CA ALA A 55 34.89 -17.67 -47.96
C ALA A 55 35.07 -16.74 -46.75
N ALA A 56 35.20 -15.43 -47.00
CA ALA A 56 35.42 -14.47 -45.93
C ALA A 56 34.21 -14.50 -45.00
N HIS A 57 34.37 -15.11 -43.82
CA HIS A 57 33.32 -15.19 -42.81
C HIS A 57 33.08 -13.78 -42.24
N ARG A 58 32.18 -13.03 -42.89
CA ARG A 58 31.77 -11.71 -42.40
C ARG A 58 30.90 -11.92 -41.16
N ALA A 59 31.43 -11.55 -40.00
CA ALA A 59 30.67 -11.62 -38.76
C ALA A 59 29.37 -10.82 -38.88
N ILE A 60 28.24 -11.45 -38.55
CA ILE A 60 26.94 -10.78 -38.49
C ILE A 60 27.03 -9.72 -37.39
N LYS A 61 26.79 -8.46 -37.73
CA LYS A 61 26.72 -7.37 -36.75
C LYS A 61 25.44 -7.52 -35.92
N ILE A 62 25.55 -8.11 -34.74
CA ILE A 62 24.46 -8.20 -33.79
C ILE A 62 24.28 -6.82 -33.15
N LYS A 63 23.12 -6.18 -33.37
CA LYS A 63 22.76 -4.95 -32.68
C LYS A 63 22.26 -5.30 -31.27
N LEU A 64 22.77 -4.61 -30.26
CA LEU A 64 22.26 -4.75 -28.90
C LEU A 64 20.81 -4.23 -28.83
N PRO A 65 19.98 -4.81 -27.94
CA PRO A 65 18.65 -4.27 -27.69
C PRO A 65 18.75 -2.84 -27.14
N PRO A 66 17.73 -2.00 -27.36
CA PRO A 66 17.68 -0.66 -26.78
C PRO A 66 17.70 -0.73 -25.25
N PHE A 67 18.06 0.38 -24.64
CA PHE A 67 18.12 0.51 -23.19
C PHE A 67 16.77 0.13 -22.54
N SER A 68 16.80 -0.77 -21.55
CA SER A 68 15.61 -1.25 -20.85
C SER A 68 15.44 -0.57 -19.49
N PHE A 69 14.36 0.20 -19.30
CA PHE A 69 14.02 0.84 -18.02
C PHE A 69 13.81 -0.14 -16.85
N ALA A 70 13.51 -1.40 -17.15
CA ALA A 70 13.39 -2.47 -16.14
C ALA A 70 14.70 -2.70 -15.33
N LYS A 71 15.86 -2.32 -15.88
CA LYS A 71 17.15 -2.36 -15.17
C LYS A 71 17.35 -1.17 -14.23
N ILE A 72 16.79 0.00 -14.55
CA ILE A 72 16.80 1.18 -13.68
C ILE A 72 15.82 0.98 -12.52
N CYS A 73 14.56 0.68 -12.86
CA CYS A 73 13.47 0.59 -11.90
C CYS A 73 13.14 -0.88 -11.64
N ARG A 74 13.86 -1.49 -10.70
CA ARG A 74 13.65 -2.89 -10.30
C ARG A 74 12.24 -3.13 -9.73
N GLU A 75 11.71 -2.19 -8.96
CA GLU A 75 10.37 -2.24 -8.34
C GLU A 75 9.55 -0.99 -8.68
N PRO A 76 8.97 -0.89 -9.90
CA PRO A 76 8.31 0.33 -10.35
C PRO A 76 7.10 0.72 -9.49
N MET A 77 6.32 -0.26 -9.02
CA MET A 77 5.14 0.00 -8.19
C MET A 77 5.49 0.58 -6.82
N LYS A 78 6.63 0.18 -6.26
CA LYS A 78 7.07 0.68 -4.95
C LYS A 78 7.59 2.10 -5.06
N ALA A 79 8.41 2.38 -6.08
CA ALA A 79 8.87 3.73 -6.40
C ALA A 79 7.66 4.66 -6.60
N PHE A 80 6.72 4.27 -7.47
CA PHE A 80 5.49 5.05 -7.70
C PHE A 80 4.68 5.27 -6.42
N THR A 81 4.53 4.26 -5.57
CA THR A 81 3.82 4.41 -4.29
C THR A 81 4.52 5.42 -3.37
N GLN A 82 5.85 5.41 -3.32
CA GLN A 82 6.64 6.36 -2.53
C GLN A 82 6.51 7.78 -3.09
N ASP A 83 6.56 7.94 -4.41
CA ASP A 83 6.38 9.23 -5.09
C ASP A 83 4.99 9.80 -4.75
N GLN A 84 3.93 9.00 -4.85
CA GLN A 84 2.58 9.43 -4.49
C GLN A 84 2.45 9.78 -3.00
N ILE A 85 3.06 9.01 -2.10
CA ILE A 85 3.06 9.34 -0.67
C ILE A 85 3.81 10.65 -0.41
N SER A 86 4.93 10.90 -1.09
CA SER A 86 5.71 12.14 -0.94
C SER A 86 4.91 13.37 -1.36
N ILE A 87 4.07 13.25 -2.39
CA ILE A 87 3.16 14.30 -2.84
C ILE A 87 2.03 14.54 -1.83
N LEU A 88 1.44 13.47 -1.30
CA LEU A 88 0.25 13.54 -0.43
C LEU A 88 0.58 13.83 1.05
N ASP A 89 1.79 13.52 1.50
CA ASP A 89 2.28 13.71 2.87
C ASP A 89 3.72 14.25 2.84
N PRO A 90 3.92 15.51 2.42
CA PRO A 90 5.26 16.08 2.25
C PRO A 90 6.02 16.22 3.58
N THR A 91 5.30 16.37 4.70
CA THR A 91 5.91 16.43 6.04
C THR A 91 6.24 15.04 6.60
N GLY A 92 5.69 13.98 6.01
CA GLY A 92 5.79 12.61 6.53
C GLY A 92 5.09 12.40 7.88
N ALA A 93 4.34 13.39 8.38
CA ALA A 93 3.75 13.34 9.72
C ALA A 93 2.71 12.22 9.83
N ARG A 94 1.90 12.01 8.78
CA ARG A 94 0.86 10.96 8.76
C ARG A 94 1.50 9.59 8.64
N SER A 95 2.51 9.48 7.79
CA SER A 95 3.31 8.25 7.64
C SER A 95 3.99 7.85 8.94
N ASN A 96 4.57 8.81 9.65
CA ASN A 96 5.23 8.57 10.93
C ASN A 96 4.23 8.17 12.03
N LEU A 97 3.07 8.84 12.09
CA LEU A 97 2.00 8.56 13.06
C LEU A 97 1.51 7.11 12.98
N PHE A 98 1.48 6.54 11.77
CA PHE A 98 1.07 5.15 11.58
C PHE A 98 2.24 4.22 11.28
N SER A 99 3.50 4.63 11.42
CA SER A 99 4.64 3.74 11.16
C SER A 99 4.70 2.63 12.23
N ARG A 100 5.22 1.45 11.86
CA ARG A 100 5.44 0.37 12.86
C ARG A 100 6.72 0.59 13.67
N ALA A 101 7.65 1.35 13.12
CA ALA A 101 8.94 1.64 13.73
C ALA A 101 8.81 2.65 14.88
N ASN A 102 7.84 3.58 14.81
CA ASN A 102 7.62 4.57 15.84
C ASN A 102 6.90 3.97 17.06
N THR A 103 7.50 4.09 18.25
CA THR A 103 6.93 3.67 19.53
C THR A 103 5.64 4.43 19.86
N GLU A 104 5.61 5.72 19.51
CA GLU A 104 4.55 6.70 19.73
C GLU A 104 3.49 6.69 18.62
N ALA A 105 3.58 5.74 17.69
CA ALA A 105 2.59 5.56 16.64
C ALA A 105 1.19 5.25 17.21
N ALA A 106 0.17 5.69 16.48
CA ALA A 106 -1.22 5.36 16.75
C ALA A 106 -1.46 3.85 16.59
N LYS A 107 -2.05 3.24 17.61
CA LYS A 107 -2.34 1.79 17.67
C LYS A 107 -3.84 1.55 17.63
N VAL A 108 -4.20 0.31 17.32
CA VAL A 108 -5.60 -0.13 17.44
C VAL A 108 -6.03 -0.12 18.91
N GLY A 109 -7.19 0.48 19.16
CA GLY A 109 -7.75 0.73 20.48
C GLY A 109 -7.54 2.15 20.99
N ASP A 110 -6.72 2.97 20.31
CA ASP A 110 -6.59 4.39 20.65
C ASP A 110 -7.80 5.18 20.13
N VAL A 111 -8.13 6.27 20.81
CA VAL A 111 -9.14 7.23 20.37
C VAL A 111 -8.46 8.26 19.48
N LEU A 112 -8.90 8.33 18.23
CA LEU A 112 -8.37 9.25 17.24
C LEU A 112 -9.42 10.31 16.91
N LEU A 113 -8.97 11.55 16.73
CA LEU A 113 -9.73 12.66 16.20
C LEU A 113 -9.23 12.95 14.79
N VAL A 114 -10.11 12.80 13.80
CA VAL A 114 -9.84 13.10 12.39
C VAL A 114 -10.46 14.45 12.08
N ARG A 115 -9.60 15.41 11.73
CA ARG A 115 -10.02 16.72 11.24
C ARG A 115 -10.12 16.65 9.72
N LEU A 116 -11.26 17.06 9.20
CA LEU A 116 -11.53 17.15 7.77
C LEU A 116 -11.37 18.60 7.34
N LYS A 117 -10.95 18.82 6.09
CA LYS A 117 -10.91 20.17 5.49
C LYS A 117 -12.30 20.79 5.38
N THR A 118 -13.31 19.95 5.20
CA THR A 118 -14.71 20.35 5.06
C THR A 118 -15.57 19.41 5.87
N GLY A 119 -16.50 19.97 6.64
CA GLY A 119 -17.40 19.23 7.51
C GLY A 119 -16.86 19.02 8.93
N ASP A 120 -17.64 18.31 9.73
CA ASP A 120 -17.37 18.14 11.15
C ASP A 120 -16.28 17.09 11.41
N PRO A 121 -15.40 17.35 12.40
CA PRO A 121 -14.37 16.39 12.75
C PRO A 121 -14.98 15.13 13.35
N PHE A 122 -14.46 13.96 12.97
CA PHE A 122 -14.93 12.68 13.49
C PHE A 122 -13.95 12.12 14.51
N ALA A 123 -14.46 11.78 15.68
CA ALA A 123 -13.69 11.10 16.71
C ALA A 123 -14.23 9.69 16.93
N GLY A 124 -13.34 8.74 17.18
CA GLY A 124 -13.73 7.37 17.49
C GLY A 124 -12.56 6.49 17.88
N VAL A 125 -12.89 5.31 18.40
CA VAL A 125 -11.89 4.29 18.70
C VAL A 125 -11.42 3.65 17.39
N CYS A 126 -10.10 3.56 17.23
CA CYS A 126 -9.49 2.88 16.10
C CYS A 126 -9.61 1.35 16.23
N ILE A 127 -10.49 0.75 15.44
CA ILE A 127 -10.73 -0.69 15.47
C ILE A 127 -9.77 -1.45 14.54
N ASN A 128 -9.35 -0.81 13.44
CA ASN A 128 -8.54 -1.44 12.41
C ASN A 128 -7.67 -0.43 11.68
N ILE A 129 -6.43 -0.83 11.36
CA ILE A 129 -5.49 -0.06 10.53
C ILE A 129 -5.12 -0.93 9.33
N ARG A 130 -5.58 -0.55 8.13
CA ARG A 130 -5.22 -1.15 6.85
C ARG A 130 -3.96 -0.47 6.30
N ARG A 131 -2.97 -1.28 5.95
CA ARG A 131 -1.70 -0.82 5.38
C ARG A 131 -1.61 -1.32 3.94
N ARG A 132 -1.89 -0.45 2.98
CA ARG A 132 -1.97 -0.77 1.54
C ARG A 132 -1.33 0.35 0.71
N GLY A 133 -0.11 0.77 1.09
CA GLY A 133 0.58 1.88 0.43
C GLY A 133 -0.20 3.18 0.58
N VAL A 134 -0.45 3.87 -0.54
CA VAL A 134 -1.25 5.11 -0.62
C VAL A 134 -2.69 4.90 -0.12
N ASP A 135 -3.21 3.68 -0.25
CA ASP A 135 -4.59 3.34 0.14
C ASP A 135 -4.74 2.97 1.61
N SER A 136 -3.72 3.24 2.43
CA SER A 136 -3.73 3.00 3.86
C SER A 136 -4.88 3.75 4.55
N ALA A 137 -5.57 3.06 5.45
CA ALA A 137 -6.83 3.53 5.99
C ALA A 137 -7.02 3.10 7.44
N ILE A 138 -7.78 3.89 8.19
CA ILE A 138 -8.18 3.62 9.57
C ILE A 138 -9.69 3.46 9.65
N LEU A 139 -10.15 2.51 10.46
CA LEU A 139 -11.56 2.31 10.79
C LEU A 139 -11.81 2.85 12.20
N LEU A 140 -12.63 3.87 12.28
CA LEU A 140 -13.03 4.47 13.54
C LEU A 140 -14.46 4.07 13.88
N ARG A 141 -14.72 3.78 15.15
CA ARG A 141 -16.06 3.53 15.70
C ARG A 141 -16.39 4.57 16.76
N ASN A 142 -17.63 5.05 16.73
CA ASN A 142 -18.19 5.90 17.77
C ASN A 142 -19.68 5.59 17.94
N GLU A 143 -20.27 6.00 19.05
CA GLU A 143 -21.71 6.01 19.26
C GLU A 143 -22.21 7.46 19.26
N LEU A 144 -22.95 7.83 18.22
CA LEU A 144 -23.56 9.15 18.12
C LEU A 144 -25.04 9.01 18.50
N THR A 145 -25.47 9.76 19.53
CA THR A 145 -26.88 9.81 19.96
C THR A 145 -27.57 8.43 20.10
N ARG A 146 -26.83 7.40 20.52
CA ARG A 146 -27.28 5.98 20.69
C ARG A 146 -27.18 5.07 19.45
N VAL A 147 -26.63 5.56 18.34
CA VAL A 147 -26.38 4.76 17.14
C VAL A 147 -24.88 4.59 16.95
N GLY A 148 -24.43 3.33 16.85
CA GLY A 148 -23.04 2.99 16.56
C GLY A 148 -22.70 3.29 15.10
N VAL A 149 -21.80 4.25 14.86
CA VAL A 149 -21.33 4.66 13.54
C VAL A 149 -19.88 4.22 13.35
N GLU A 150 -19.58 3.67 12.18
CA GLU A 150 -18.22 3.29 11.79
C GLU A 150 -17.81 3.94 10.48
N MET A 151 -16.64 4.57 10.45
CA MET A 151 -16.15 5.32 9.30
C MET A 151 -14.73 4.89 8.91
N TRP A 152 -14.53 4.68 7.61
CA TRP A 152 -13.19 4.51 7.02
C TRP A 152 -12.62 5.86 6.61
N TYR A 153 -11.43 6.17 7.09
CA TYR A 153 -10.64 7.30 6.61
C TYR A 153 -9.37 6.83 5.93
N LYS A 154 -9.13 7.32 4.72
CA LYS A 154 -7.84 7.17 4.02
C LYS A 154 -6.87 8.18 4.61
N ILE A 155 -5.74 7.71 5.15
CA ILE A 155 -4.81 8.58 5.89
C ILE A 155 -4.12 9.59 4.97
N TYR A 156 -3.91 9.24 3.70
CA TYR A 156 -3.28 10.10 2.70
C TYR A 156 -4.29 10.93 1.88
N SER A 157 -5.58 10.89 2.23
CA SER A 157 -6.57 11.70 1.51
C SER A 157 -6.31 13.19 1.75
N PRO A 158 -6.34 14.03 0.70
CA PRO A 158 -6.22 15.47 0.84
C PRO A 158 -7.39 16.08 1.61
N ASN A 159 -8.53 15.40 1.74
CA ASN A 159 -9.68 15.88 2.50
C ASN A 159 -9.48 15.75 4.00
N VAL A 160 -8.60 14.86 4.45
CA VAL A 160 -8.18 14.78 5.84
C VAL A 160 -7.15 15.88 6.05
N GLU A 161 -7.41 16.80 6.96
CA GLU A 161 -6.48 17.85 7.34
C GLU A 161 -5.43 17.28 8.29
N GLY A 162 -5.87 16.66 9.39
CA GLY A 162 -5.01 16.13 10.42
C GLY A 162 -5.64 14.99 11.20
N ILE A 163 -4.80 14.14 11.78
CA ILE A 163 -5.21 13.03 12.65
C ILE A 163 -4.47 13.18 13.96
N GLU A 164 -5.23 13.22 15.05
CA GLU A 164 -4.71 13.48 16.40
C GLU A 164 -5.05 12.30 17.30
N VAL A 165 -4.08 11.88 18.13
CA VAL A 165 -4.34 10.87 19.17
C VAL A 165 -4.88 11.61 20.39
N VAL A 166 -6.15 11.40 20.68
CA VAL A 166 -6.88 12.05 21.79
C VAL A 166 -6.58 11.34 23.10
N GLN A 167 -6.75 10.02 23.09
CA GLN A 167 -6.52 9.17 24.24
C GLN A 167 -5.86 7.88 23.76
N ARG A 168 -4.76 7.52 24.42
CA ARG A 168 -4.12 6.23 24.21
C ARG A 168 -4.75 5.17 25.09
N ARG A 169 -4.76 3.94 24.59
CA ARG A 169 -5.17 2.80 25.40
C ARG A 169 -4.11 2.49 26.46
N GLU A 170 -4.54 2.28 27.69
CA GLU A 170 -3.65 1.95 28.83
C GLU A 170 -2.76 0.74 28.54
N LYS A 171 -3.35 -0.33 27.99
CA LYS A 171 -2.65 -1.56 27.63
C LYS A 171 -2.81 -1.83 26.15
N ARG A 172 -1.70 -2.20 25.50
CA ARG A 172 -1.69 -2.56 24.08
C ARG A 172 -2.69 -3.69 23.81
N ALA A 173 -3.49 -3.52 22.76
CA ALA A 173 -4.40 -4.55 22.31
C ALA A 173 -3.65 -5.83 21.90
N ARG A 174 -4.14 -6.99 22.34
CA ARG A 174 -3.58 -8.30 21.93
C ARG A 174 -3.96 -8.70 20.51
N ARG A 175 -5.00 -8.09 19.93
CA ARG A 175 -5.51 -8.37 18.58
C ARG A 175 -5.18 -7.21 17.64
N ALA A 176 -4.89 -7.53 16.38
CA ALA A 176 -4.65 -6.53 15.34
C ALA A 176 -5.95 -5.84 14.84
N ARG A 177 -7.11 -6.45 15.06
CA ARG A 177 -8.44 -5.90 14.72
C ARG A 177 -9.37 -6.08 15.90
N LEU A 178 -10.05 -5.02 16.32
CA LEU A 178 -10.90 -5.00 17.51
C LEU A 178 -12.39 -5.07 17.16
N THR A 179 -12.76 -5.89 16.16
CA THR A 179 -14.14 -6.01 15.68
C THR A 179 -15.13 -6.46 16.76
N TYR A 180 -14.64 -7.05 17.85
CA TYR A 180 -15.43 -7.43 19.01
C TYR A 180 -16.02 -6.21 19.75
N MET A 181 -15.47 -5.01 19.56
CA MET A 181 -15.99 -3.76 20.14
C MET A 181 -17.37 -3.36 19.61
N ARG A 182 -17.86 -4.04 18.56
CA ARG A 182 -19.25 -3.89 18.08
C ARG A 182 -20.29 -4.51 19.02
N LYS A 183 -19.86 -5.38 19.93
CA LYS A 183 -20.75 -6.04 20.89
C LYS A 183 -20.90 -5.15 22.13
N PRO A 184 -22.12 -4.96 22.68
CA PRO A 184 -22.36 -4.05 23.80
C PRO A 184 -21.43 -4.25 24.99
N LYS A 185 -21.07 -5.51 25.31
CA LYS A 185 -20.15 -5.85 26.41
C LYS A 185 -18.76 -5.19 26.30
N HIS A 186 -18.29 -4.89 25.09
CA HIS A 186 -16.94 -4.37 24.84
C HIS A 186 -16.95 -3.04 24.11
N ASP A 187 -18.13 -2.48 23.87
CA ASP A 187 -18.25 -1.20 23.20
C ASP A 187 -17.78 -0.10 24.14
N MET A 188 -17.09 0.89 23.59
CA MET A 188 -16.65 2.04 24.38
C MET A 188 -17.76 3.08 24.51
N GLY A 189 -18.77 3.00 23.65
CA GLY A 189 -19.87 3.96 23.56
C GLY A 189 -19.43 5.30 22.98
N SER A 190 -20.08 6.38 23.44
CA SER A 190 -19.79 7.73 22.96
C SER A 190 -18.44 8.24 23.47
N VAL A 191 -17.58 8.67 22.55
CA VAL A 191 -16.27 9.26 22.87
C VAL A 191 -16.29 10.78 23.03
N GLN A 192 -17.46 11.41 22.98
CA GLN A 192 -17.59 12.87 22.97
C GLN A 192 -16.97 13.53 24.21
N ASN A 193 -17.18 12.96 25.40
CA ASN A 193 -16.63 13.51 26.65
C ASN A 193 -15.10 13.50 26.67
N ILE A 194 -14.48 12.46 26.11
CA ILE A 194 -13.02 12.32 26.00
C ILE A 194 -12.46 13.41 25.07
N VAL A 195 -13.12 13.63 23.95
CA VAL A 195 -12.72 14.64 22.96
C VAL A 195 -12.87 16.05 23.53
N LEU A 196 -13.97 16.33 24.24
CA LEU A 196 -14.19 17.62 24.90
C LEU A 196 -13.11 17.90 25.96
N ALA A 197 -12.75 16.90 26.76
CA ALA A 197 -11.68 17.01 27.75
C ALA A 197 -10.32 17.30 27.09
N TYR A 198 -10.00 16.61 25.99
CA TYR A 198 -8.80 16.85 25.20
C TYR A 198 -8.76 18.25 24.56
N GLN A 199 -9.88 18.70 24.00
CA GLN A 199 -9.97 20.04 23.43
C GLN A 199 -9.82 21.12 24.50
N ARG A 200 -10.40 20.91 25.70
CA ARG A 200 -10.26 21.82 26.84
C ARG A 200 -8.82 21.89 27.33
N SER A 201 -8.15 20.75 27.51
CA SER A 201 -6.75 20.73 27.97
C SER A 201 -5.82 21.39 26.94
N ARG A 202 -6.06 21.14 25.65
CA ARG A 202 -5.26 21.73 24.57
C ARG A 202 -5.52 23.23 24.39
N GLY A 203 -6.77 23.68 24.58
CA GLY A 203 -7.14 25.09 24.57
C GLY A 203 -6.54 25.87 25.73
N ALA A 204 -6.56 25.30 26.94
CA ALA A 204 -5.97 25.92 28.13
C ALA A 204 -4.45 26.15 27.97
N LEU A 205 -3.74 25.17 27.40
CA LEU A 205 -2.31 25.29 27.09
C LEU A 205 -2.01 26.41 26.07
N ARG A 206 -2.92 26.66 25.12
CA ARG A 206 -2.78 27.75 24.15
C ARG A 206 -3.15 29.12 24.72
N GLY A 207 -4.16 29.19 25.60
CA GLY A 207 -4.61 30.44 26.22
C GLY A 207 -3.67 30.98 27.30
N ALA A 208 -2.95 30.10 28.01
CA ALA A 208 -2.03 30.51 29.08
C ALA A 208 -0.83 31.36 28.62
N GLY A 209 -0.52 31.38 27.32
CA GLY A 209 0.58 32.18 26.76
C GLY A 209 0.18 33.59 26.29
N LEU A 210 -1.11 33.89 26.10
CA LEU A 210 -1.57 35.17 25.55
C LEU A 210 -1.99 36.19 26.63
N ASP A 211 -2.39 35.74 27.82
CA ASP A 211 -2.89 36.62 28.89
C ASP A 211 -1.79 37.26 29.77
N GLN A 212 -0.53 36.80 29.68
CA GLN A 212 0.56 37.36 30.51
C GLN A 212 1.09 38.71 29.99
N GLN A 213 0.84 39.08 28.73
CA GLN A 213 1.24 40.41 28.20
C GLN A 213 0.21 41.52 28.50
N ALA A 214 -1.04 41.19 28.83
CA ALA A 214 -2.09 42.19 29.06
C ALA A 214 -2.20 42.70 30.51
N LYS A 215 -1.55 42.05 31.48
CA LYS A 215 -1.65 42.40 32.92
C LYS A 215 -0.46 43.17 33.50
N GLY A 216 0.39 43.77 32.65
CA GLY A 216 1.54 44.59 33.08
C GLY A 216 1.22 46.07 33.39
N GLY A 217 -0.04 46.51 33.31
CA GLY A 217 -0.38 47.94 33.22
C GLY A 217 -1.51 48.43 34.11
N VAL A 218 -1.61 48.04 35.38
CA VAL A 218 -2.50 48.77 36.33
C VAL A 218 -1.78 48.98 37.66
N ARG A 219 -1.02 50.09 37.75
CA ARG A 219 -0.49 50.63 39.01
C ARG A 219 -1.67 51.13 39.86
N LYS A 220 -1.92 50.45 40.99
CA LYS A 220 -2.86 50.89 42.04
C LYS A 220 -2.43 52.28 42.56
N LYS A 221 -3.19 53.33 42.25
CA LYS A 221 -3.01 54.68 42.81
C LYS A 221 -3.55 54.67 44.25
N GLY A 222 -2.66 54.85 45.23
CA GLY A 222 -3.00 54.89 46.65
C GLY A 222 -3.95 56.05 46.98
N LYS A 223 -5.01 55.75 47.74
CA LYS A 223 -5.91 56.75 48.32
C LYS A 223 -5.19 57.49 49.45
N GLY A 224 -4.90 58.77 49.24
CA GLY A 224 -4.46 59.69 50.28
C GLY A 224 -5.61 60.01 51.25
N LYS A 225 -5.33 59.85 52.55
CA LYS A 225 -6.22 60.14 53.68
C LYS A 225 -6.06 61.63 54.02
N LYS A 226 -7.11 62.45 53.84
CA LYS A 226 -7.13 63.83 54.35
C LYS A 226 -7.57 63.79 55.83
N LYS A 227 -6.75 64.41 56.69
CA LYS A 227 -7.16 64.94 57.99
C LYS A 227 -7.84 66.28 57.77
#